data_AF-A0A368VI66-F1
#
_entry.id   AF-A0A368VI66-F1
#
_cell.length_a   1.000
_cell.length_b   1.000
_cell.length_c   1.000
_cell.angle_alpha   90.00
_cell.angle_beta   90.00
_cell.angle_gamma   90.00
#
_symmetry.space_group_name_H-M   'P 1'
#
loop_
_entity.id
_entity.type
_entity.pdbx_description
1 polymer ?
#
loop_
_entity_poly.entity_id
_entity_poly.type
_entity_poly.pdbx_seq_one_letter_code
_entity_poly.pdbx_strand_id
1 'polypeptide(L)'
;MEYARGFGQFCVVLPDQNAVIAITSGAMEMQTVLDYVWEHLLPGMSDTPLNEDPEVQENLEKKLSALAYPSPVTMRTSSETYRWHEKCYEVGSNEAGITHIRFHFTDNEFIFSFQDQTETQTLEIGNEVWLENQLKIAGDQMKVKAAGTWRKKNVLELSLRFIETAYCDTWTFHFVNDSVKVSAARNVWIIPGLSDSAFLPTLIGFQYRDRDMWVGNGGGQQ
;
A
#
# COMPACT_ATOMS: atom_id res chain seq x y z
N MET A 1 23.86 21.88 -8.78
CA MET A 1 22.78 21.10 -9.43
C MET A 1 21.98 20.45 -8.32
N GLU A 2 20.89 21.10 -7.93
CA GLU A 2 19.97 20.60 -6.92
C GLU A 2 19.02 19.65 -7.64
N TYR A 3 19.09 18.35 -7.33
CA TYR A 3 18.15 17.39 -7.86
C TYR A 3 16.78 17.69 -7.25
N ALA A 4 15.81 18.09 -8.07
CA ALA A 4 14.42 18.16 -7.67
C ALA A 4 13.90 16.73 -7.42
N ARG A 5 14.16 16.22 -6.22
CA ARG A 5 13.57 14.98 -5.70
C ARG A 5 12.28 15.37 -5.00
N GLY A 6 11.14 14.96 -5.54
CA GLY A 6 9.85 15.31 -4.97
C GLY A 6 8.74 14.36 -5.39
N PHE A 7 7.97 13.90 -4.41
CA PHE A 7 6.58 13.56 -4.63
C PHE A 7 5.85 14.86 -4.99
N GLY A 8 5.07 14.85 -6.07
CA GLY A 8 4.40 16.07 -6.50
C GLY A 8 3.66 15.97 -7.82
N GLN A 9 3.07 17.10 -8.18
CA GLN A 9 2.44 17.32 -9.48
C GLN A 9 3.39 18.14 -10.35
N PHE A 10 3.67 17.66 -11.55
CA PHE A 10 4.45 18.37 -12.54
C PHE A 10 3.54 18.76 -13.70
N CYS A 11 3.70 19.99 -14.16
CA CYS A 11 3.02 20.49 -15.34
C CYS A 11 4.07 20.97 -16.33
N VAL A 12 4.11 20.34 -17.49
CA VAL A 12 4.98 20.75 -18.61
C VAL A 12 4.09 21.46 -19.62
N VAL A 13 4.37 22.73 -19.85
CA VAL A 13 3.70 23.53 -20.89
C VAL A 13 4.58 23.52 -22.13
N LEU A 14 4.01 23.11 -23.26
CA LEU A 14 4.67 23.03 -24.56
C LEU A 14 3.93 23.94 -25.55
N PRO A 15 4.23 25.26 -25.56
CA PRO A 15 3.48 26.23 -26.36
C PRO A 15 3.54 25.95 -27.86
N ASP A 16 4.72 25.58 -28.35
CA ASP A 16 4.95 25.31 -29.78
C ASP A 16 4.13 24.11 -30.26
N GLN A 17 3.88 23.14 -29.38
CA GLN A 17 3.06 21.95 -29.67
C GLN A 17 1.58 22.15 -29.26
N ASN A 18 1.21 23.34 -28.76
CA ASN A 18 -0.11 23.63 -28.20
C ASN A 18 -0.60 22.56 -27.20
N ALA A 19 0.30 22.12 -26.30
CA ALA A 19 0.05 21.00 -25.40
C ALA A 19 0.42 21.32 -23.95
N VAL A 20 -0.26 20.65 -23.03
CA VAL A 20 0.06 20.63 -21.59
C VAL A 20 0.10 19.19 -21.12
N ILE A 21 1.16 18.82 -20.41
CA ILE A 21 1.33 17.49 -19.82
C ILE A 21 1.27 17.63 -18.31
N ALA A 22 0.26 17.02 -17.70
CA ALA A 22 0.11 16.95 -16.26
C ALA A 22 0.52 15.56 -15.75
N ILE A 23 1.41 15.52 -14.77
CA ILE A 23 1.97 14.29 -14.20
C ILE A 23 1.76 14.33 -12.69
N THR A 24 1.05 13.34 -12.15
CA THR A 24 0.99 13.07 -10.70
C THR A 24 1.99 11.98 -10.38
N SER A 25 3.03 12.27 -9.60
CA SER A 25 4.16 11.35 -9.40
C SER A 25 4.53 11.13 -7.95
N GLY A 26 4.82 9.87 -7.65
CA GLY A 26 5.52 9.38 -6.46
C GLY A 26 6.82 8.69 -6.83
N ALA A 27 7.55 9.28 -7.78
CA ALA A 27 8.85 8.81 -8.22
C ALA A 27 9.97 9.63 -7.55
N MET A 28 11.00 8.93 -7.09
CA MET A 28 12.17 9.56 -6.49
C MET A 28 13.09 10.22 -7.53
N GLU A 29 13.08 9.71 -8.76
CA GLU A 29 13.89 10.20 -9.87
C GLU A 29 12.96 10.74 -10.98
N MET A 30 12.49 11.96 -10.79
CA MET A 30 11.55 12.63 -11.72
C MET A 30 12.16 12.95 -13.08
N GLN A 31 13.48 13.15 -13.13
CA GLN A 31 14.17 13.44 -14.39
C GLN A 31 13.96 12.33 -15.41
N THR A 32 14.00 11.06 -14.98
CA THR A 32 13.75 9.91 -15.86
C THR A 32 12.37 9.95 -16.51
N VAL A 33 11.35 10.40 -15.77
CA VAL A 33 9.98 10.53 -16.31
C VAL A 33 9.94 11.63 -17.37
N LEU A 34 10.61 12.76 -17.12
CA LEU A 34 10.71 13.85 -18.10
C LEU A 34 11.54 13.42 -19.32
N ASP A 35 12.63 12.69 -19.13
CA ASP A 35 13.44 12.19 -20.24
C ASP A 35 12.59 11.35 -21.21
N TYR A 36 11.71 10.48 -20.70
CA TYR A 36 10.78 9.73 -21.56
C TYR A 36 9.76 10.60 -22.29
N VAL A 37 9.29 11.70 -21.67
CA VAL A 37 8.40 12.64 -22.35
C VAL A 37 9.14 13.30 -23.52
N TRP A 38 10.41 13.66 -23.37
CA TRP A 38 11.20 14.33 -24.39
C TRP A 38 11.66 13.36 -25.47
N GLU A 39 11.96 12.11 -25.10
CA GLU A 39 12.40 11.06 -26.02
C GLU A 39 11.26 10.48 -26.86
N HIS A 40 10.07 10.29 -26.26
CA HIS A 40 8.99 9.55 -26.91
C HIS A 40 7.78 10.40 -27.26
N LEU A 41 7.35 11.31 -26.38
CA LEU A 41 6.11 12.04 -26.59
C LEU A 41 6.32 13.27 -27.49
N LEU A 42 7.34 14.08 -27.18
CA LEU A 42 7.62 15.31 -27.93
C LEU A 42 7.88 15.07 -29.43
N PRO A 43 8.69 14.07 -29.85
CA PRO A 43 8.92 13.81 -31.28
C PRO A 43 7.69 13.29 -32.01
N GLY A 44 6.69 12.78 -31.27
CA GLY A 44 5.42 12.30 -31.81
C GLY A 44 4.35 13.39 -31.95
N MET A 45 4.60 14.63 -31.49
CA MET A 45 3.67 15.74 -31.64
C MET A 45 3.92 16.49 -32.95
N SER A 46 2.85 16.75 -33.72
CA SER A 46 2.90 17.52 -34.97
C SER A 46 1.74 18.50 -35.08
N ASP A 47 1.96 19.62 -35.77
CA ASP A 47 0.94 20.65 -36.00
C ASP A 47 -0.19 20.20 -36.93
N THR A 48 0.04 19.15 -37.71
CA THR A 48 -0.96 18.55 -38.59
C THR A 48 -1.60 17.34 -37.93
N PRO A 49 -2.94 17.19 -38.00
CA PRO A 49 -3.61 15.96 -37.60
C PRO A 49 -3.05 14.75 -38.33
N LEU A 50 -2.88 13.64 -37.62
CA LEU A 50 -2.53 12.36 -38.22
C LEU A 50 -3.71 11.82 -39.04
N ASN A 51 -3.42 11.16 -40.15
CA ASN A 51 -4.44 10.38 -40.86
C ASN A 51 -4.87 9.19 -40.01
N GLU A 52 -6.13 8.78 -40.16
CA GLU A 52 -6.61 7.55 -39.51
C GLU A 52 -5.79 6.34 -40.00
N ASP A 53 -5.28 5.57 -39.03
CA ASP A 53 -4.59 4.31 -39.27
C ASP A 53 -5.24 3.23 -38.37
N PRO A 54 -6.20 2.46 -38.90
CA PRO A 54 -6.92 1.46 -38.13
C PRO A 54 -6.02 0.37 -37.55
N GLU A 55 -4.92 0.02 -38.23
CA GLU A 55 -4.00 -1.03 -37.78
C GLU A 55 -3.18 -0.54 -36.57
N VAL A 56 -2.67 0.69 -36.62
CA VAL A 56 -1.95 1.30 -35.50
C VAL A 56 -2.88 1.50 -34.29
N GLN A 57 -4.11 1.94 -34.54
CA GLN A 57 -5.12 2.11 -33.49
C GLN A 57 -5.47 0.77 -32.81
N GLU A 58 -5.71 -0.30 -33.57
CA GLU A 58 -5.99 -1.62 -33.01
C GLU A 58 -4.81 -2.15 -32.19
N ASN A 59 -3.58 -1.95 -32.66
CA ASN A 59 -2.37 -2.34 -31.92
C ASN A 59 -2.21 -1.55 -30.61
N LEU A 60 -2.53 -0.25 -30.61
CA LEU A 60 -2.54 0.57 -29.41
C LEU A 60 -3.59 0.08 -28.41
N GLU A 61 -4.81 -0.19 -28.86
CA GLU A 61 -5.89 -0.71 -28.01
C GLU A 61 -5.54 -2.07 -27.39
N LYS A 62 -4.96 -2.98 -28.17
CA LYS A 62 -4.44 -4.26 -27.67
C LYS A 62 -3.35 -4.07 -26.61
N LYS A 63 -2.43 -3.13 -26.82
CA LYS A 63 -1.39 -2.83 -25.84
C LYS A 63 -1.98 -2.24 -24.56
N LEU A 64 -2.85 -1.24 -24.66
CA LEU A 64 -3.46 -0.57 -23.51
C LEU A 64 -4.33 -1.51 -22.68
N SER A 65 -5.09 -2.39 -23.33
CA SER A 65 -5.93 -3.40 -22.65
C SER A 65 -5.12 -4.48 -21.93
N ALA A 66 -3.87 -4.72 -22.34
CA ALA A 66 -2.97 -5.68 -21.71
C ALA A 66 -2.14 -5.08 -20.56
N LEU A 67 -2.06 -3.76 -20.44
CA LEU A 67 -1.32 -3.10 -19.36
C LEU A 67 -2.03 -3.29 -18.02
N ALA A 68 -1.33 -3.88 -17.06
CA ALA A 68 -1.82 -4.07 -15.70
C ALA A 68 -0.68 -3.91 -14.70
N TYR A 69 -1.01 -3.49 -13.47
CA TYR A 69 -0.11 -3.66 -12.33
C TYR A 69 -0.22 -5.11 -11.85
N PRO A 70 0.81 -5.95 -12.00
CA PRO A 70 0.72 -7.33 -11.52
C PRO A 70 0.59 -7.33 -10.00
N SER A 71 -0.25 -8.23 -9.49
CA SER A 71 -0.31 -8.49 -8.05
C SER A 71 1.05 -9.07 -7.60
N PRO A 72 1.59 -8.65 -6.45
CA PRO A 72 2.90 -9.08 -5.96
C PRO A 72 2.80 -10.49 -5.35
N VAL A 73 2.50 -11.51 -6.14
CA VAL A 73 2.31 -12.88 -5.62
C VAL A 73 3.63 -13.63 -5.58
N THR A 74 3.98 -14.12 -4.39
CA THR A 74 5.07 -15.09 -4.20
C THR A 74 4.60 -16.40 -3.60
N MET A 75 3.70 -16.35 -2.61
CA MET A 75 3.06 -17.52 -2.03
C MET A 75 1.61 -17.20 -1.68
N ARG A 76 0.70 -18.10 -2.07
CA ARG A 76 -0.76 -17.93 -1.91
C ARG A 76 -1.24 -18.19 -0.49
N THR A 77 -0.59 -19.09 0.24
CA THR A 77 -0.99 -19.52 1.58
C THR A 77 0.24 -19.77 2.45
N SER A 78 0.09 -19.74 3.76
CA SER A 78 1.10 -20.23 4.69
C SER A 78 0.59 -21.47 5.41
N SER A 79 1.47 -22.44 5.67
CA SER A 79 1.14 -23.64 6.46
C SER A 79 0.79 -23.31 7.92
N GLU A 80 1.08 -22.10 8.38
CA GLU A 80 0.89 -21.67 9.77
C GLU A 80 -0.29 -20.69 9.93
N THR A 81 -1.08 -20.42 8.88
CA THR A 81 -2.21 -19.46 8.93
C THR A 81 -3.17 -19.74 10.07
N TYR A 82 -3.43 -21.02 10.37
CA TYR A 82 -4.30 -21.46 11.47
C TYR A 82 -3.91 -20.89 12.84
N ARG A 83 -2.63 -20.52 13.05
CA ARG A 83 -2.15 -19.93 14.31
C ARG A 83 -2.64 -18.50 14.51
N TRP A 84 -2.85 -17.77 13.43
CA TRP A 84 -3.19 -16.34 13.44
C TRP A 84 -4.59 -16.05 12.92
N HIS A 85 -5.21 -17.03 12.27
CA HIS A 85 -6.57 -16.96 11.77
C HIS A 85 -7.54 -16.66 12.91
N GLU A 86 -8.35 -15.62 12.70
CA GLU A 86 -9.37 -15.11 13.61
C GLU A 86 -8.88 -14.64 14.98
N LYS A 87 -7.56 -14.53 15.19
CA LYS A 87 -6.98 -14.02 16.43
C LYS A 87 -7.05 -12.50 16.50
N CYS A 88 -7.46 -12.00 17.66
CA CYS A 88 -7.43 -10.58 17.99
C CYS A 88 -6.11 -10.26 18.69
N TYR A 89 -5.48 -9.14 18.31
CA TYR A 89 -4.27 -8.63 18.95
C TYR A 89 -4.56 -7.23 19.49
N GLU A 90 -4.31 -7.02 20.78
CA GLU A 90 -4.32 -5.71 21.40
C GLU A 90 -3.05 -4.95 21.04
N VAL A 91 -3.20 -3.72 20.56
CA VAL A 91 -2.12 -2.84 20.11
C VAL A 91 -1.88 -1.76 21.16
N GLY A 92 -0.62 -1.48 21.44
CA GLY A 92 -0.22 -0.38 22.31
C GLY A 92 -0.56 1.01 21.73
N SER A 93 -0.36 2.06 22.53
CA SER A 93 -0.58 3.44 22.07
C SER A 93 0.22 3.76 20.81
N ASN A 94 -0.42 4.39 19.83
CA ASN A 94 0.14 4.78 18.54
C ASN A 94 -0.58 6.02 18.00
N GLU A 95 0.03 6.68 17.01
CA GLU A 95 -0.44 7.94 16.42
C GLU A 95 -1.80 7.83 15.73
N ALA A 96 -2.16 6.66 15.21
CA ALA A 96 -3.44 6.41 14.56
C ALA A 96 -4.56 6.02 15.54
N GLY A 97 -4.28 5.87 16.83
CA GLY A 97 -5.28 5.48 17.84
C GLY A 97 -5.80 4.04 17.67
N ILE A 98 -5.11 3.19 16.90
CA ILE A 98 -5.52 1.80 16.67
C ILE A 98 -5.32 1.00 17.96
N THR A 99 -6.36 0.30 18.39
CA THR A 99 -6.36 -0.46 19.66
C THR A 99 -6.34 -1.96 19.44
N HIS A 100 -6.94 -2.44 18.35
CA HIS A 100 -7.01 -3.88 18.05
C HIS A 100 -6.80 -4.13 16.57
N ILE A 101 -6.19 -5.27 16.26
CA ILE A 101 -6.08 -5.78 14.90
C ILE A 101 -6.46 -7.26 14.86
N ARG A 102 -7.04 -7.68 13.73
CA ARG A 102 -7.50 -9.04 13.51
C ARG A 102 -7.27 -9.45 12.05
N PHE A 103 -7.01 -10.73 11.87
CA PHE A 103 -6.85 -11.33 10.55
C PHE A 103 -7.85 -12.46 10.38
N HIS A 104 -8.45 -12.54 9.20
CA HIS A 104 -9.20 -13.70 8.75
C HIS A 104 -8.62 -14.13 7.40
N PHE A 105 -8.29 -15.41 7.28
CA PHE A 105 -7.61 -15.96 6.11
C PHE A 105 -8.51 -17.02 5.48
N THR A 106 -8.87 -16.85 4.22
CA THR A 106 -9.52 -17.88 3.40
C THR A 106 -8.55 -18.39 2.34
N ASP A 107 -9.01 -19.35 1.52
CA ASP A 107 -8.19 -19.86 0.40
C ASP A 107 -7.99 -18.81 -0.71
N ASN A 108 -8.93 -17.86 -0.86
CA ASN A 108 -8.97 -16.92 -1.99
C ASN A 108 -8.68 -15.46 -1.59
N GLU A 109 -8.84 -15.10 -0.32
CA GLU A 109 -8.71 -13.73 0.15
C GLU A 109 -8.25 -13.66 1.60
N PHE A 110 -7.64 -12.54 1.96
CA PHE A 110 -7.33 -12.21 3.33
C PHE A 110 -8.16 -11.01 3.75
N ILE A 111 -8.61 -11.01 4.98
CA ILE A 111 -9.35 -9.90 5.55
C ILE A 111 -8.52 -9.39 6.73
N PHE A 112 -8.12 -8.12 6.64
CA PHE A 112 -7.44 -7.43 7.73
C PHE A 112 -8.41 -6.42 8.32
N SER A 113 -8.68 -6.55 9.62
CA SER A 113 -9.51 -5.60 10.35
C SER A 113 -8.70 -4.91 11.43
N PHE A 114 -8.92 -3.61 11.61
CA PHE A 114 -8.34 -2.84 12.69
C PHE A 114 -9.39 -1.91 13.29
N GLN A 115 -9.30 -1.70 14.60
CA GLN A 115 -10.25 -0.89 15.35
C GLN A 115 -9.52 0.30 15.96
N ASP A 116 -10.03 1.50 15.72
CA ASP A 116 -9.63 2.72 16.44
C ASP A 116 -10.65 3.06 17.55
N GLN A 117 -10.58 4.27 18.12
CA GLN A 117 -11.50 4.70 19.17
C GLN A 117 -12.95 4.91 18.70
N THR A 118 -13.16 4.99 17.39
CA THR A 118 -14.42 5.37 16.77
C THR A 118 -15.10 4.21 16.06
N GLU A 119 -14.35 3.44 15.27
CA GLU A 119 -14.93 2.39 14.44
C GLU A 119 -13.94 1.24 14.16
N THR A 120 -14.50 0.13 13.68
CA THR A 120 -13.74 -0.98 13.12
C THR A 120 -13.75 -0.86 11.60
N GLN A 121 -12.57 -0.79 11.01
CA GLN A 121 -12.38 -0.85 9.57
C GLN A 121 -11.91 -2.23 9.14
N THR A 122 -12.34 -2.64 7.95
CA THR A 122 -11.94 -3.89 7.31
C THR A 122 -11.39 -3.62 5.92
N LEU A 123 -10.29 -4.29 5.58
CA LEU A 123 -9.70 -4.33 4.25
C LEU A 123 -9.78 -5.75 3.70
N GLU A 124 -10.43 -5.89 2.56
CA GLU A 124 -10.41 -7.09 1.73
C GLU A 124 -9.15 -7.10 0.87
N ILE A 125 -8.37 -8.16 0.97
CA ILE A 125 -7.08 -8.28 0.33
C ILE A 125 -7.15 -9.45 -0.63
N GLY A 126 -7.01 -9.15 -1.92
CA GLY A 126 -7.02 -10.18 -2.94
C GLY A 126 -5.76 -11.04 -2.88
N ASN A 127 -5.96 -12.35 -3.04
CA ASN A 127 -4.90 -13.28 -3.40
C ASN A 127 -4.79 -13.26 -4.93
N GLU A 128 -3.66 -12.80 -5.46
CA GLU A 128 -3.40 -12.66 -6.92
C GLU A 128 -4.23 -11.62 -7.67
N VAL A 129 -5.24 -11.05 -7.04
CA VAL A 129 -6.09 -9.99 -7.59
C VAL A 129 -6.01 -8.73 -6.73
N TRP A 130 -6.33 -7.59 -7.33
CA TRP A 130 -6.43 -6.31 -6.63
C TRP A 130 -7.89 -6.07 -6.23
N LEU A 131 -8.16 -5.97 -4.93
CA LEU A 131 -9.50 -5.68 -4.41
C LEU A 131 -9.62 -4.21 -4.00
N GLU A 132 -10.76 -3.59 -4.33
CA GLU A 132 -11.00 -2.18 -4.00
C GLU A 132 -11.57 -2.03 -2.59
N ASN A 133 -11.03 -1.05 -1.87
CA ASN A 133 -11.36 -0.78 -0.48
C ASN A 133 -11.41 0.72 -0.20
N GLN A 134 -12.13 1.06 0.87
CA GLN A 134 -12.07 2.38 1.48
C GLN A 134 -11.20 2.28 2.74
N LEU A 135 -10.04 2.94 2.72
CA LEU A 135 -9.12 3.01 3.85
C LEU A 135 -9.34 4.31 4.63
N LYS A 136 -9.33 4.24 5.96
CA LYS A 136 -9.43 5.37 6.86
C LYS A 136 -8.47 5.17 8.03
N ILE A 137 -7.50 6.07 8.16
CA ILE A 137 -6.51 6.04 9.23
C ILE A 137 -6.31 7.48 9.73
N ALA A 138 -6.32 7.68 11.04
CA ALA A 138 -6.14 8.98 11.67
C ALA A 138 -7.11 10.08 11.16
N GLY A 139 -8.31 9.68 10.71
CA GLY A 139 -9.34 10.58 10.17
C GLY A 139 -9.28 10.80 8.66
N ASP A 140 -8.16 10.50 8.00
CA ASP A 140 -8.02 10.61 6.55
C ASP A 140 -8.61 9.40 5.84
N GLN A 141 -9.48 9.64 4.87
CA GLN A 141 -10.16 8.59 4.11
C GLN A 141 -9.69 8.58 2.64
N MET A 142 -9.30 7.41 2.14
CA MET A 142 -8.73 7.21 0.81
C MET A 142 -9.31 5.95 0.14
N LYS A 143 -9.45 5.96 -1.19
CA LYS A 143 -9.75 4.75 -1.95
C LYS A 143 -8.45 4.01 -2.31
N VAL A 144 -8.41 2.70 -2.05
CA VAL A 144 -7.22 1.89 -2.29
C VAL A 144 -7.56 0.59 -3.00
N LYS A 145 -6.64 0.09 -3.82
CA LYS A 145 -6.60 -1.30 -4.26
C LYS A 145 -5.59 -2.06 -3.40
N ALA A 146 -5.97 -3.20 -2.85
CA ALA A 146 -5.14 -4.02 -1.98
C ALA A 146 -4.94 -5.44 -2.53
N ALA A 147 -3.71 -5.94 -2.44
CA ALA A 147 -3.34 -7.31 -2.77
C ALA A 147 -2.29 -7.81 -1.77
N GLY A 148 -2.28 -9.12 -1.49
CA GLY A 148 -1.44 -9.69 -0.44
C GLY A 148 -0.67 -10.93 -0.88
N THR A 149 0.47 -11.17 -0.24
CA THR A 149 1.24 -12.41 -0.41
C THR A 149 1.98 -12.81 0.86
N TRP A 150 2.19 -14.10 1.03
CA TRP A 150 3.11 -14.61 2.04
C TRP A 150 4.55 -14.56 1.49
N ARG A 151 5.45 -13.85 2.18
CA ARG A 151 6.89 -13.86 1.87
C ARG A 151 7.60 -15.04 2.54
N LYS A 152 7.13 -15.41 3.72
CA LYS A 152 7.59 -16.54 4.53
C LYS A 152 6.40 -17.12 5.28
N LYS A 153 6.58 -18.27 5.95
CA LYS A 153 5.53 -18.87 6.79
C LYS A 153 4.89 -17.88 7.76
N ASN A 154 5.67 -16.96 8.33
CA ASN A 154 5.22 -16.00 9.35
C ASN A 154 5.36 -14.53 8.93
N VAL A 155 5.47 -14.25 7.63
CA VAL A 155 5.59 -12.89 7.10
C VAL A 155 4.58 -12.72 5.97
N LEU A 156 3.52 -11.97 6.24
CA LEU A 156 2.53 -11.53 5.25
C LEU A 156 2.89 -10.11 4.79
N GLU A 157 2.82 -9.86 3.50
CA GLU A 157 3.03 -8.55 2.92
C GLU A 157 1.79 -8.14 2.13
N LEU A 158 1.30 -6.93 2.39
CA LEU A 158 0.22 -6.31 1.66
C LEU A 158 0.77 -5.15 0.84
N SER A 159 0.37 -5.08 -0.42
CA SER A 159 0.60 -3.92 -1.26
C SER A 159 -0.70 -3.16 -1.45
N LEU A 160 -0.63 -1.85 -1.25
CA LEU A 160 -1.74 -0.93 -1.45
C LEU A 160 -1.38 0.06 -2.57
N ARG A 161 -2.37 0.40 -3.38
CA ARG A 161 -2.30 1.44 -4.41
C ARG A 161 -3.45 2.42 -4.17
N PHE A 162 -3.13 3.68 -3.93
CA PHE A 162 -4.13 4.70 -3.64
C PHE A 162 -4.65 5.27 -4.96
N ILE A 163 -5.95 5.17 -5.22
CA ILE A 163 -6.53 5.38 -6.56
C ILE A 163 -6.39 6.85 -7.03
N GLU A 164 -6.38 7.79 -6.11
CA GLU A 164 -6.39 9.23 -6.41
C GLU A 164 -5.05 9.90 -6.10
N THR A 165 -4.02 9.12 -5.77
CA THR A 165 -2.68 9.62 -5.45
C THR A 165 -1.63 8.75 -6.15
N ALA A 166 -0.35 9.16 -6.06
CA ALA A 166 0.75 8.31 -6.51
C ALA A 166 1.32 7.43 -5.37
N TYR A 167 0.59 7.28 -4.26
CA TYR A 167 1.04 6.49 -3.12
C TYR A 167 0.93 4.99 -3.39
N CYS A 168 2.02 4.32 -3.07
CA CYS A 168 2.17 2.89 -3.10
C CYS A 168 2.70 2.48 -1.73
N ASP A 169 1.83 1.85 -0.93
CA ASP A 169 2.24 1.38 0.39
C ASP A 169 2.52 -0.12 0.38
N THR A 170 3.48 -0.52 1.19
CA THR A 170 3.78 -1.90 1.51
C THR A 170 3.67 -2.07 3.01
N TRP A 171 2.70 -2.86 3.46
CA TRP A 171 2.51 -3.20 4.86
C TRP A 171 3.04 -4.61 5.10
N THR A 172 3.95 -4.76 6.05
CA THR A 172 4.56 -6.04 6.39
C THR A 172 4.17 -6.46 7.79
N PHE A 173 3.62 -7.67 7.88
CA PHE A 173 3.11 -8.29 9.08
C PHE A 173 4.02 -9.44 9.47
N HIS A 174 4.74 -9.27 10.56
CA HIS A 174 5.66 -10.27 11.11
C HIS A 174 5.03 -10.92 12.33
N PHE A 175 4.61 -12.18 12.18
CA PHE A 175 4.02 -12.95 13.27
C PHE A 175 5.09 -13.71 14.04
N VAL A 176 5.07 -13.60 15.37
CA VAL A 176 5.96 -14.33 16.29
C VAL A 176 5.16 -14.76 17.51
N ASN A 177 4.97 -16.08 17.66
CA ASN A 177 4.14 -16.65 18.73
C ASN A 177 2.74 -15.99 18.76
N ASP A 178 2.39 -15.40 19.89
CA ASP A 178 1.12 -14.72 20.15
C ASP A 178 1.22 -13.20 19.90
N SER A 179 2.20 -12.76 19.12
CA SER A 179 2.44 -11.35 18.79
C SER A 179 2.56 -11.12 17.29
N VAL A 180 2.27 -9.89 16.88
CA VAL A 180 2.43 -9.42 15.51
C VAL A 180 3.06 -8.03 15.52
N LYS A 181 4.06 -7.83 14.67
CA LYS A 181 4.57 -6.49 14.34
C LYS A 181 4.10 -6.12 12.95
N VAL A 182 3.49 -4.95 12.82
CA VAL A 182 3.09 -4.35 11.55
C VAL A 182 3.96 -3.14 11.28
N SER A 183 4.56 -3.07 10.10
CA SER A 183 5.31 -1.91 9.64
C SER A 183 4.84 -1.53 8.24
N ALA A 184 4.77 -0.24 7.96
CA ALA A 184 4.45 0.27 6.63
C ALA A 184 5.65 1.00 6.02
N ALA A 185 5.77 0.91 4.70
CA ALA A 185 6.63 1.75 3.88
C ALA A 185 5.78 2.33 2.75
N ARG A 186 6.11 3.55 2.32
CA ARG A 186 5.52 4.24 1.16
C ARG A 186 6.61 4.50 0.14
N ASN A 187 6.25 4.52 -1.15
CA ASN A 187 7.18 4.82 -2.25
C ASN A 187 7.77 6.24 -2.24
N VAL A 188 7.32 7.10 -1.33
CA VAL A 188 7.80 8.46 -1.12
C VAL A 188 8.11 8.65 0.36
N TRP A 189 8.92 9.67 0.67
CA TRP A 189 9.20 10.03 2.06
C TRP A 189 7.92 10.37 2.81
N ILE A 190 7.85 9.96 4.08
CA ILE A 190 6.77 10.35 4.98
C ILE A 190 7.14 11.68 5.62
N ILE A 191 6.42 12.72 5.23
CA ILE A 191 6.55 14.09 5.75
C ILE A 191 5.22 14.47 6.39
N PRO A 192 5.21 14.82 7.70
CA PRO A 192 3.99 15.21 8.40
C PRO A 192 3.23 16.35 7.72
N GLY A 193 1.92 16.16 7.55
CA GLY A 193 1.01 17.11 6.89
C GLY A 193 1.16 17.20 5.37
N LEU A 194 2.03 16.40 4.75
CA LEU A 194 2.26 16.43 3.30
C LEU A 194 2.05 15.06 2.64
N SER A 195 2.55 14.00 3.27
CA SER A 195 2.60 12.65 2.68
C SER A 195 2.36 11.52 3.68
N ASP A 196 1.92 11.87 4.89
CA ASP A 196 1.49 10.99 5.97
C ASP A 196 -0.01 10.66 5.91
N SER A 197 -0.76 11.23 4.96
CA SER A 197 -2.20 10.98 4.85
C SER A 197 -2.52 9.50 4.72
N ALA A 198 -3.42 9.06 5.60
CA ALA A 198 -3.83 7.66 5.78
C ALA A 198 -2.66 6.67 5.84
N PHE A 199 -1.48 7.08 6.35
CA PHE A 199 -0.32 6.20 6.50
C PHE A 199 -0.42 5.38 7.79
N LEU A 200 -0.15 4.09 7.71
CA LEU A 200 -0.21 3.20 8.87
C LEU A 200 1.05 3.34 9.73
N PRO A 201 0.94 3.72 11.02
CA PRO A 201 2.10 3.73 11.90
C PRO A 201 2.58 2.30 12.19
N THR A 202 3.77 2.17 12.79
CA THR A 202 4.22 0.85 13.26
C THR A 202 3.31 0.39 14.40
N LEU A 203 2.75 -0.81 14.27
CA LEU A 203 1.91 -1.43 15.28
C LEU A 203 2.62 -2.64 15.89
N ILE A 204 2.48 -2.81 17.20
CA ILE A 204 2.91 -4.02 17.91
C ILE A 204 1.70 -4.53 18.68
N GLY A 205 1.23 -5.71 18.29
CA GLY A 205 0.05 -6.35 18.83
C GLY A 205 0.35 -7.64 19.59
N PHE A 206 -0.40 -7.91 20.65
CA PHE A 206 -0.32 -9.14 21.45
C PHE A 206 -1.71 -9.77 21.65
N GLN A 207 -1.84 -11.08 21.54
CA GLN A 207 -3.13 -11.77 21.79
C GLN A 207 -3.51 -11.82 23.27
N TYR A 208 -2.51 -11.77 24.15
CA TYR A 208 -2.69 -11.78 25.60
C TYR A 208 -1.91 -10.59 26.17
N ARG A 209 -2.61 -9.63 26.78
CA ARG A 209 -1.98 -8.66 27.67
C ARG A 209 -1.34 -9.43 28.81
N ASP A 210 -0.06 -9.17 29.07
CA ASP A 210 0.71 -9.67 30.22
C ASP A 210 0.20 -11.02 30.73
N ARG A 211 0.84 -12.13 30.32
CA ARG A 211 0.90 -13.24 31.28
C ARG A 211 1.47 -12.60 32.53
N ASP A 212 0.64 -12.49 33.57
CA ASP A 212 1.03 -12.05 34.89
C ASP A 212 2.48 -12.47 35.08
N MET A 213 3.38 -11.49 35.20
CA MET A 213 4.67 -11.77 35.80
C MET A 213 4.29 -12.41 37.13
N TRP A 214 4.37 -13.74 37.17
CA TRP A 214 4.17 -14.51 38.37
C TRP A 214 5.39 -14.18 39.23
N VAL A 215 5.34 -13.02 39.89
CA VAL A 215 6.22 -12.72 41.00
C VAL A 215 5.72 -13.67 42.07
N GLY A 216 6.36 -14.84 42.10
CA GLY A 216 6.00 -15.87 43.06
C GLY A 216 6.02 -15.24 44.43
N ASN A 217 4.83 -15.12 45.02
CA ASN A 217 4.68 -15.06 46.45
C ASN A 217 5.19 -16.40 46.97
N GLY A 218 6.51 -16.49 47.16
CA GLY A 218 7.12 -17.41 48.11
C GLY A 218 6.69 -16.96 49.49
N GLY A 219 5.46 -17.30 49.87
CA GLY A 219 4.99 -17.28 51.23
C GLY A 219 5.96 -18.05 52.12
N GLY A 220 6.33 -17.45 53.25
CA GLY A 220 7.27 -18.03 54.19
C GLY A 220 6.81 -19.34 54.82
N GLN A 221 7.79 -20.04 55.39
CA GLN A 221 7.71 -20.75 56.67
C GLN A 221 9.09 -21.34 56.99
N GLN A 222 9.84 -20.69 57.88
CA GLN A 222 10.23 -21.13 59.22
C GLN A 222 11.19 -20.13 59.85
#